data_AF-A0A3L6JP44-F1
#
_entry.id   AF-A0A3L6JP44-F1
#
_cell.length_a   1.000
_cell.length_b   1.000
_cell.length_c   1.000
_cell.angle_alpha   90.00
_cell.angle_beta   90.00
_cell.angle_gamma   90.00
#
_symmetry.space_group_name_H-M   'P 1'
#
loop_
_entity.id
_entity.type
_entity.pdbx_description
1 polymer ?
#
loop_
_entity_poly.entity_id
_entity_poly.type
_entity_poly.pdbx_seq_one_letter_code
_entity_poly.pdbx_strand_id
1 'polypeptide(L)'
;MSDTEAVISEVWVPKTPSTVLSSSLINLTNLLLRETSHRVATLQRSDGPDPELFVVSRIDWHGRDSKEPLLSQLPRLLSLLETLRGTRGVPSEIHLDSNDGIVAYLPTGINVSGLPKNSRDAVMFLMSLIEDTVAHILSTMKEVEDWFWVAARRKGFSPDIVKRMALEEEHYDSPAHIQRFNEVMESYFSIRFRIHRSESMLHVEEDQ
;
A
#
# COMPACT_ATOMS: atom_id res chain seq x y z
N MET A 1 -0.95 24.82 -30.34
CA MET A 1 0.26 24.38 -29.62
C MET A 1 -0.12 24.44 -28.16
N SER A 2 -0.49 23.30 -27.58
CA SER A 2 -0.95 23.25 -26.19
C SER A 2 0.27 23.05 -25.29
N ASP A 3 0.44 23.98 -24.36
CA ASP A 3 1.40 23.92 -23.28
C ASP A 3 1.18 22.65 -22.46
N THR A 4 2.12 21.72 -22.56
CA THR A 4 2.31 20.68 -21.55
C THR A 4 2.80 21.37 -20.28
N GLU A 5 1.87 21.74 -19.40
CA GLU A 5 2.19 21.96 -17.99
C GLU A 5 2.81 20.68 -17.46
N ALA A 6 4.13 20.71 -17.28
CA ALA A 6 4.83 19.70 -16.53
C ALA A 6 4.24 19.72 -15.12
N VAL A 7 3.43 18.72 -14.79
CA VAL A 7 3.01 18.44 -13.42
C VAL A 7 4.32 18.20 -12.65
N ILE A 8 4.77 19.24 -11.97
CA ILE A 8 5.83 19.14 -10.98
C ILE A 8 5.23 18.23 -9.91
N SER A 9 5.58 16.94 -9.97
CA SER A 9 5.41 16.03 -8.86
C SER A 9 6.15 16.68 -7.69
N GLU A 10 5.40 17.32 -6.79
CA GLU A 10 5.94 17.80 -5.52
C GLU A 10 6.51 16.58 -4.82
N VAL A 11 7.84 16.45 -4.85
CA VAL A 11 8.54 15.35 -4.20
C VAL A 11 8.25 15.45 -2.72
N TRP A 12 7.33 14.62 -2.24
CA TRP A 12 6.97 14.55 -0.85
C TRP A 12 8.18 14.03 -0.06
N VAL A 13 8.79 14.92 0.74
CA VAL A 13 9.91 14.58 1.63
C VAL A 13 9.47 14.80 3.07
N PRO A 14 9.19 13.74 3.83
CA PRO A 14 8.89 13.88 5.26
C PRO A 14 10.11 14.43 5.97
N LYS A 15 9.95 15.59 6.65
CA LYS A 15 11.01 16.18 7.47
C LYS A 15 10.99 15.54 8.85
N THR A 16 12.10 14.91 9.23
CA THR A 16 12.26 14.42 10.59
C THR A 16 12.52 15.61 11.53
N PRO A 17 11.81 15.75 12.66
CA PRO A 17 12.05 16.82 13.62
C PRO A 17 13.52 16.84 14.07
N SER A 18 14.09 18.03 14.23
CA SER A 18 15.48 18.21 14.69
C SER A 18 15.72 17.69 16.11
N THR A 19 14.65 17.42 16.87
CA THR A 19 14.66 16.83 18.21
C THR A 19 15.03 15.34 18.21
N VAL A 20 14.98 14.66 17.05
CA VAL A 20 15.34 13.25 16.91
C VAL A 20 16.86 13.15 16.70
N LEU A 21 17.53 12.36 17.55
CA LEU A 21 18.94 11.99 17.35
C LEU A 21 19.11 11.39 15.95
N SER A 22 20.20 11.68 15.25
CA SER A 22 20.42 11.19 13.86
C SER A 22 19.45 11.74 12.79
N SER A 23 18.66 12.79 13.07
CA SER A 23 17.79 13.46 12.09
C SER A 23 18.53 13.88 10.81
N SER A 24 19.77 14.34 10.91
CA SER A 24 20.61 14.68 9.75
C SER A 24 20.92 13.48 8.85
N LEU A 25 21.08 12.27 9.43
CA LEU A 25 21.34 11.04 8.67
C LEU A 25 20.07 10.56 7.96
N ILE A 26 18.92 10.59 8.65
CA ILE A 26 17.62 10.24 8.05
C ILE A 26 17.31 11.18 6.87
N ASN A 27 17.53 12.48 7.05
CA ASN A 27 17.33 13.46 5.99
C ASN A 27 18.30 13.26 4.82
N LEU A 28 19.56 12.89 5.08
CA LEU A 28 20.53 12.57 4.03
C LEU A 28 20.10 11.35 3.22
N THR A 29 19.68 10.27 3.89
CA THR A 29 19.17 9.06 3.21
C THR A 29 17.96 9.39 2.35
N ASN A 30 17.00 10.18 2.86
CA ASN A 30 15.83 10.62 2.09
C ASN A 30 16.22 11.50 0.89
N LEU A 31 17.28 12.30 0.99
CA LEU A 31 17.78 13.12 -0.12
C LEU A 31 18.46 12.26 -1.20
N LEU A 32 19.18 11.21 -0.81
CA LEU A 32 19.75 10.23 -1.73
C LEU A 32 18.65 9.43 -2.46
N LEU A 33 17.53 9.21 -1.79
CA LEU A 33 16.36 8.48 -2.32
C LEU A 33 15.29 9.38 -2.94
N ARG A 34 15.58 10.67 -3.19
CA ARG A 34 14.58 11.65 -3.68
C ARG A 34 13.80 11.19 -4.92
N GLU A 35 14.38 10.31 -5.74
CA GLU A 35 13.80 9.82 -6.99
C GLU A 35 12.99 8.52 -6.81
N THR A 36 12.99 7.93 -5.61
CA THR A 36 12.19 6.73 -5.29
C THR A 36 10.89 7.10 -4.58
N SER A 37 9.97 6.14 -4.46
CA SER A 37 8.72 6.25 -3.69
C SER A 37 8.87 5.86 -2.21
N HIS A 38 10.11 5.64 -1.73
CA HIS A 38 10.39 5.12 -0.39
C HIS A 38 11.20 6.13 0.43
N ARG A 39 10.76 6.38 1.66
CA ARG A 39 11.39 7.30 2.61
C ARG A 39 11.53 6.63 3.96
N VAL A 40 12.45 7.12 4.78
CA VAL A 40 12.54 6.77 6.20
C VAL A 40 11.99 7.92 7.02
N ALA A 41 11.13 7.60 7.98
CA ALA A 41 10.57 8.57 8.90
C ALA A 41 10.51 8.00 10.32
N THR A 42 10.23 8.86 11.29
CA THR A 42 9.85 8.47 12.65
C THR A 42 8.46 9.03 12.95
N LEU A 43 7.67 8.30 13.75
CA LEU A 43 6.37 8.79 14.20
C LEU A 43 6.52 9.50 15.56
N GLN A 44 6.04 10.74 15.65
CA GLN A 44 6.10 11.54 16.88
C GLN A 44 5.30 10.94 18.05
N ARG A 45 4.38 9.99 17.79
CA ARG A 45 3.50 9.36 18.79
C ARG A 45 3.95 7.96 19.21
N SER A 46 5.21 7.59 19.01
CA SER A 46 5.75 6.34 19.56
C SER A 46 6.01 6.52 21.06
N ASP A 47 5.44 5.64 21.90
CA ASP A 47 5.37 5.75 23.38
C ASP A 47 6.72 5.58 24.12
N GLY A 48 7.83 6.14 23.60
CA GLY A 48 9.15 5.95 24.20
C GLY A 48 10.15 7.10 23.94
N PRO A 49 11.22 7.20 24.76
CA PRO A 49 12.28 8.20 24.58
C PRO A 49 13.13 7.98 23.31
N ASP A 50 13.02 6.81 22.69
CA ASP A 50 13.77 6.39 21.49
C ASP A 50 12.78 5.98 20.40
N PRO A 51 12.63 6.79 19.33
CA PRO A 51 11.59 6.56 18.33
C PRO A 51 11.94 5.40 17.39
N GLU A 52 10.90 4.66 16.99
CA GLU A 52 11.00 3.63 15.94
C GLU A 52 11.13 4.27 14.55
N LEU A 53 11.93 3.64 13.69
CA LEU A 53 12.04 3.96 12.27
C LEU A 53 10.91 3.28 11.48
N PHE A 54 10.30 4.05 10.60
CA PHE A 54 9.30 3.57 9.66
C PHE A 54 9.82 3.77 8.24
N VAL A 55 9.60 2.78 7.38
CA VAL A 55 9.73 2.95 5.94
C VAL A 55 8.40 3.44 5.42
N VAL A 56 8.35 4.69 4.99
CA VAL A 56 7.17 5.26 4.34
C VAL A 56 7.27 4.98 2.85
N SER A 57 6.35 4.18 2.34
CA SER A 57 6.34 3.75 0.95
C SER A 57 5.03 4.14 0.30
N ARG A 58 5.08 4.74 -0.89
CA ARG A 58 3.93 4.81 -1.79
C ARG A 58 3.85 3.50 -2.56
N ILE A 59 2.81 2.72 -2.29
CA ILE A 59 2.56 1.41 -2.89
C ILE A 59 1.45 1.54 -3.92
N ASP A 60 1.77 1.16 -5.16
CA ASP A 60 0.80 1.11 -6.25
C ASP A 60 -0.14 -0.07 -6.04
N TRP A 61 -1.41 0.22 -5.87
CA TRP A 61 -2.47 -0.78 -5.80
C TRP A 61 -3.16 -0.99 -7.15
N HIS A 62 -3.06 -0.01 -8.05
CA HIS A 62 -3.57 -0.11 -9.41
C HIS A 62 -2.70 -1.00 -10.30
N GLY A 63 -3.34 -1.60 -11.31
CA GLY A 63 -2.65 -2.24 -12.44
C GLY A 63 -1.82 -1.21 -13.24
N ARG A 64 -0.99 -1.69 -14.18
CA ARG A 64 -0.23 -0.81 -15.09
C ARG A 64 -1.14 0.05 -15.98
N ASP A 65 -2.41 -0.30 -16.08
CA ASP A 65 -3.41 0.39 -16.88
C ASP A 65 -4.49 0.97 -15.95
N SER A 66 -4.51 2.30 -15.86
CA SER A 66 -5.48 3.06 -15.05
C SER A 66 -6.91 2.94 -15.56
N LYS A 67 -7.12 2.35 -16.75
CA LYS A 67 -8.46 2.09 -17.32
C LYS A 67 -9.02 0.74 -16.91
N GLU A 68 -8.26 -0.09 -16.19
CA GLU A 68 -8.80 -1.36 -15.72
C GLU A 68 -9.95 -1.12 -14.73
N PRO A 69 -11.01 -1.93 -14.80
CA PRO A 69 -12.13 -1.75 -13.88
C PRO A 69 -11.70 -2.07 -12.45
N LEU A 70 -12.25 -1.30 -11.49
CA LEU A 70 -11.88 -1.40 -10.08
C LEU A 70 -12.07 -2.83 -9.53
N LEU A 71 -13.16 -3.49 -9.90
CA LEU A 71 -13.52 -4.83 -9.39
C LEU A 71 -12.40 -5.87 -9.63
N SER A 72 -11.69 -5.81 -10.76
CA SER A 72 -10.55 -6.71 -11.03
C SER A 72 -9.29 -6.35 -10.25
N GLN A 73 -9.19 -5.12 -9.74
CA GLN A 73 -8.06 -4.60 -8.99
C GLN A 73 -8.24 -4.74 -7.47
N LEU A 74 -9.48 -4.92 -7.00
CA LEU A 74 -9.79 -5.08 -5.58
C LEU A 74 -9.00 -6.18 -4.89
N PRO A 75 -8.81 -7.40 -5.46
CA PRO A 75 -8.05 -8.44 -4.77
C PRO A 75 -6.64 -8.01 -4.38
N ARG A 76 -5.94 -7.28 -5.27
CA ARG A 76 -4.60 -6.75 -4.98
C ARG A 76 -4.62 -5.71 -3.87
N LEU A 77 -5.58 -4.79 -3.93
CA LEU A 77 -5.77 -3.78 -2.90
C LEU A 77 -6.11 -4.41 -1.53
N LEU A 78 -6.98 -5.42 -1.51
CA LEU A 78 -7.34 -6.15 -0.30
C LEU A 78 -6.16 -6.93 0.25
N SER A 79 -5.38 -7.61 -0.59
CA SER A 79 -4.13 -8.25 -0.18
C SER A 79 -3.14 -7.26 0.43
N LEU A 80 -3.01 -6.07 -0.14
CA LEU A 80 -2.19 -5.00 0.42
C LEU A 80 -2.68 -4.60 1.83
N LEU A 81 -3.97 -4.31 1.98
CA LEU A 81 -4.53 -3.87 3.25
C LEU A 81 -4.48 -4.97 4.31
N GLU A 82 -4.71 -6.21 3.92
CA GLU A 82 -4.57 -7.39 4.79
C GLU A 82 -3.13 -7.55 5.28
N THR A 83 -2.14 -7.36 4.38
CA THR A 83 -0.71 -7.37 4.72
C THR A 83 -0.37 -6.23 5.69
N LEU A 84 -1.03 -5.09 5.56
CA LEU A 84 -0.84 -3.92 6.42
C LEU A 84 -1.60 -4.00 7.75
N ARG A 85 -2.58 -4.91 7.91
CA ARG A 85 -3.38 -5.07 9.15
C ARG A 85 -2.53 -5.33 10.39
N GLY A 86 -1.35 -5.94 10.22
CA GLY A 86 -0.37 -6.15 11.28
C GLY A 86 0.28 -4.87 11.83
N THR A 87 0.04 -3.72 11.18
CA THR A 87 0.61 -2.42 11.51
C THR A 87 -0.51 -1.51 12.04
N ARG A 88 -0.30 -0.83 13.19
CA ARG A 88 -1.30 0.09 13.76
C ARG A 88 -1.59 1.22 12.75
N GLY A 89 -2.72 1.17 12.06
CA GLY A 89 -3.13 2.27 11.19
C GLY A 89 -3.87 1.93 9.90
N VAL A 90 -4.60 0.80 9.82
CA VAL A 90 -5.50 0.58 8.67
C VAL A 90 -6.56 1.70 8.68
N PRO A 91 -6.63 2.55 7.65
CA PRO A 91 -7.63 3.62 7.59
C PRO A 91 -9.03 3.03 7.44
N SER A 92 -9.99 3.51 8.25
CA SER A 92 -11.39 3.06 8.23
C SER A 92 -12.12 3.37 6.92
N GLU A 93 -11.58 4.30 6.13
CA GLU A 93 -12.14 4.76 4.86
C GLU A 93 -10.98 5.06 3.89
N ILE A 94 -11.06 4.51 2.68
CA ILE A 94 -10.07 4.70 1.62
C ILE A 94 -10.79 5.28 0.41
N HIS A 95 -10.41 6.52 0.07
CA HIS A 95 -10.80 7.15 -1.18
C HIS A 95 -9.87 6.66 -2.29
N LEU A 96 -10.46 6.03 -3.30
CA LEU A 96 -9.79 5.42 -4.45
C LEU A 96 -9.70 6.41 -5.63
N ASP A 97 -9.28 7.64 -5.39
CA ASP A 97 -9.17 8.66 -6.46
C ASP A 97 -7.74 9.19 -6.62
N SER A 98 -6.76 8.47 -6.07
CA SER A 98 -5.37 8.86 -6.18
C SER A 98 -4.72 8.11 -7.35
N ASN A 99 -4.36 8.84 -8.42
CA ASN A 99 -3.38 8.43 -9.45
C ASN A 99 -1.96 8.11 -8.89
N ASP A 100 -1.90 7.87 -7.59
CA ASP A 100 -0.85 8.28 -6.68
C ASP A 100 -0.66 7.19 -5.60
N GLY A 101 -1.31 6.03 -5.72
CA GLY A 101 -1.10 4.89 -4.82
C GLY A 101 -1.51 5.13 -3.37
N ILE A 102 -1.15 4.19 -2.49
CA ILE A 102 -1.40 4.23 -1.05
C ILE A 102 -0.09 4.50 -0.31
N VAL A 103 -0.09 5.51 0.56
CA VAL A 103 1.06 5.80 1.43
C VAL A 103 0.97 4.91 2.67
N ALA A 104 1.91 3.97 2.79
CA ALA A 104 1.99 3.03 3.92
C ALA A 104 3.19 3.37 4.81
N TYR A 105 2.97 3.38 6.12
CA TYR A 105 4.02 3.48 7.13
C TYR A 105 4.38 2.06 7.61
N LEU A 106 5.47 1.52 7.10
CA LEU A 106 5.90 0.15 7.36
C LEU A 106 6.81 0.14 8.59
N PRO A 107 6.41 -0.52 9.70
CA PRO A 107 7.25 -0.63 10.88
C PRO A 107 8.47 -1.47 10.56
N THR A 108 9.62 -1.05 11.08
CA THR A 108 10.89 -1.77 10.88
C THR A 108 11.30 -2.57 12.12
N GLY A 109 10.69 -2.29 13.28
CA GLY A 109 11.13 -2.83 14.57
C GLY A 109 12.49 -2.30 15.03
N ILE A 110 13.07 -1.33 14.31
CA ILE A 110 14.38 -0.75 14.61
C ILE A 110 14.18 0.66 15.15
N ASN A 111 14.81 0.94 16.27
CA ASN A 111 14.81 2.28 16.84
C ASN A 111 15.98 3.12 16.32
N VAL A 112 15.84 4.43 16.41
CA VAL A 112 16.88 5.40 16.05
C VAL A 112 18.20 5.16 16.79
N SER A 113 18.15 4.78 18.07
CA SER A 113 19.37 4.47 18.85
C SER A 113 20.14 3.24 18.34
N GLY A 114 19.48 2.35 17.59
CA GLY A 114 20.06 1.15 16.98
C GLY A 114 20.88 1.44 15.72
N LEU A 115 20.89 2.68 15.24
CA LEU A 115 21.65 3.04 14.04
C LEU A 115 23.17 2.96 14.28
N PRO A 116 23.94 2.52 13.26
CA PRO A 116 25.39 2.56 13.32
C PRO A 116 25.92 3.97 13.65
N LYS A 117 26.97 4.05 14.48
CA LYS A 117 27.59 5.33 14.86
C LYS A 117 28.34 5.99 13.70
N ASN A 118 28.81 5.20 12.75
CA ASN A 118 29.46 5.68 11.53
C ASN A 118 28.39 6.10 10.52
N SER A 119 28.50 7.33 10.00
CA SER A 119 27.53 7.90 9.06
C SER A 119 27.41 7.11 7.75
N ARG A 120 28.51 6.58 7.21
CA ARG A 120 28.49 5.77 5.99
C ARG A 120 27.75 4.46 6.23
N ASP A 121 28.07 3.79 7.32
CA ASP A 121 27.47 2.50 7.67
C ASP A 121 25.98 2.67 8.00
N ALA A 122 25.61 3.78 8.65
CA ALA A 122 24.21 4.11 8.94
C ALA A 122 23.39 4.36 7.67
N VAL A 123 23.94 5.06 6.68
CA VAL A 123 23.25 5.28 5.40
C VAL A 123 23.09 3.95 4.65
N MET A 124 24.14 3.13 4.54
CA MET A 124 24.04 1.82 3.89
C MET A 124 23.04 0.91 4.61
N PHE A 125 23.04 0.92 5.94
CA PHE A 125 22.07 0.19 6.75
C PHE A 125 20.63 0.64 6.48
N LEU A 126 20.37 1.95 6.46
CA LEU A 126 19.04 2.50 6.18
C LEU A 126 18.56 2.16 4.76
N MET A 127 19.46 2.18 3.76
CA MET A 127 19.10 1.80 2.39
C MET A 127 18.73 0.31 2.32
N SER A 128 19.55 -0.58 2.91
CA SER A 128 19.23 -2.02 2.99
C SER A 128 17.90 -2.25 3.71
N LEU A 129 17.67 -1.55 4.82
CA LEU A 129 16.44 -1.68 5.59
C LEU A 129 15.19 -1.34 4.76
N ILE A 130 15.25 -0.30 3.94
CA ILE A 130 14.16 0.07 3.03
C ILE A 130 13.94 -1.04 2.00
N GLU A 131 15.00 -1.51 1.35
CA GLU A 131 14.92 -2.57 0.35
C GLU A 131 14.31 -3.84 0.93
N ASP A 132 14.80 -4.29 2.08
CA ASP A 132 14.32 -5.49 2.77
C ASP A 132 12.85 -5.36 3.20
N THR A 133 12.48 -4.20 3.77
CA THR A 133 11.10 -3.95 4.24
C THR A 133 10.12 -3.92 3.07
N VAL A 134 10.47 -3.23 1.98
CA VAL A 134 9.62 -3.15 0.78
C VAL A 134 9.52 -4.51 0.10
N ALA A 135 10.64 -5.22 -0.06
CA ALA A 135 10.66 -6.55 -0.66
C ALA A 135 9.80 -7.54 0.14
N HIS A 136 9.88 -7.51 1.46
CA HIS A 136 9.05 -8.35 2.33
C HIS A 136 7.56 -8.09 2.10
N ILE A 137 7.12 -6.84 2.20
CA ILE A 137 5.71 -6.47 2.05
C ILE A 137 5.17 -6.84 0.66
N LEU A 138 5.92 -6.55 -0.41
CA LEU A 138 5.50 -6.89 -1.77
C LEU A 138 5.45 -8.40 -2.00
N SER A 139 6.37 -9.17 -1.42
CA SER A 139 6.35 -10.63 -1.48
C SER A 139 5.12 -11.18 -0.76
N THR A 140 4.85 -10.73 0.47
CA THR A 140 3.69 -11.17 1.25
C THR A 140 2.38 -10.80 0.55
N MET A 141 2.26 -9.57 0.05
CA MET A 141 1.08 -9.14 -0.72
C MET A 141 0.83 -10.06 -1.92
N LYS A 142 1.88 -10.39 -2.67
CA LYS A 142 1.79 -11.27 -3.84
C LYS A 142 1.38 -12.68 -3.45
N GLU A 143 1.94 -13.23 -2.38
CA GLU A 143 1.55 -14.56 -1.88
C GLU A 143 0.07 -14.60 -1.50
N VAL A 144 -0.42 -13.60 -0.76
CA VAL A 144 -1.84 -13.49 -0.39
C VAL A 144 -2.73 -13.39 -1.63
N GLU A 145 -2.35 -12.56 -2.61
CA GLU A 145 -3.08 -12.42 -3.87
C GLU A 145 -3.10 -13.74 -4.67
N ASP A 146 -1.97 -14.42 -4.78
CA ASP A 146 -1.86 -15.70 -5.49
C ASP A 146 -2.77 -16.77 -4.85
N TRP A 147 -2.77 -16.85 -3.52
CA TRP A 147 -3.64 -17.78 -2.79
C TRP A 147 -5.12 -17.43 -2.94
N PHE A 148 -5.48 -16.15 -2.90
CA PHE A 148 -6.84 -15.69 -3.21
C PHE A 148 -7.27 -16.18 -4.59
N TRP A 149 -6.45 -15.96 -5.62
CA TRP A 149 -6.80 -16.36 -6.98
C TRP A 149 -6.87 -17.88 -7.17
N VAL A 150 -6.13 -18.66 -6.39
CA VAL A 150 -6.29 -20.12 -6.34
C VAL A 150 -7.65 -20.49 -5.76
N ALA A 151 -8.09 -19.83 -4.68
CA ALA A 151 -9.41 -20.06 -4.07
C ALA A 151 -10.56 -19.60 -4.98
N ALA A 152 -10.46 -18.41 -5.57
CA ALA A 152 -11.44 -17.84 -6.48
C ALA A 152 -11.63 -18.69 -7.75
N ARG A 153 -10.54 -19.26 -8.29
CA ARG A 153 -10.61 -20.19 -9.43
C ARG A 153 -11.42 -21.44 -9.15
N ARG A 154 -11.40 -21.96 -7.91
CA ARG A 154 -12.26 -23.10 -7.52
C ARG A 154 -13.75 -22.74 -7.51
N LYS A 155 -14.08 -21.45 -7.46
CA LYS A 155 -15.45 -20.91 -7.52
C LYS A 155 -15.82 -20.43 -8.93
N GLY A 156 -14.94 -20.62 -9.93
CA GLY A 156 -15.17 -20.25 -11.33
C GLY A 156 -14.71 -18.85 -11.71
N PHE A 157 -13.97 -18.14 -10.84
CA PHE A 157 -13.49 -16.79 -11.10
C PHE A 157 -12.02 -16.77 -11.50
N SER A 158 -11.68 -15.98 -12.52
CA SER A 158 -10.32 -15.63 -12.91
C SER A 158 -10.21 -14.11 -13.06
N PRO A 159 -8.99 -13.54 -13.05
CA PRO A 159 -8.81 -12.11 -13.28
C PRO A 159 -9.51 -11.62 -14.55
N ASP A 160 -9.38 -12.38 -15.65
CA ASP A 160 -10.04 -12.06 -16.92
C ASP A 160 -11.57 -12.08 -16.83
N ILE A 161 -12.14 -13.07 -16.15
CA ILE A 161 -13.59 -13.18 -15.97
C ILE A 161 -14.11 -11.99 -15.17
N VAL A 162 -13.43 -11.64 -14.07
CA VAL A 162 -13.82 -10.50 -13.22
C VAL A 162 -13.71 -9.19 -13.99
N LYS A 163 -12.68 -9.04 -14.83
CA LYS A 163 -12.53 -7.88 -15.71
C LYS A 163 -13.70 -7.74 -16.68
N ARG A 164 -14.11 -8.83 -17.35
CA ARG A 164 -15.28 -8.83 -18.25
C ARG A 164 -16.59 -8.56 -17.53
N MET A 165 -16.76 -9.12 -16.32
CA MET A 165 -17.92 -8.84 -15.46
C MET A 165 -18.02 -7.35 -15.13
N ALA A 166 -16.89 -6.72 -14.84
CA ALA A 166 -16.85 -5.31 -14.46
C ALA A 166 -17.03 -4.35 -15.64
N LEU A 167 -16.71 -4.81 -16.86
CA LEU A 167 -17.00 -4.10 -18.11
C LEU A 167 -18.42 -4.36 -18.64
N GLU A 168 -19.23 -5.14 -17.92
CA GLU A 168 -20.60 -5.50 -18.31
C GLU A 168 -20.67 -6.14 -19.71
N GLU A 169 -19.65 -6.96 -20.07
CA GLU A 169 -19.63 -7.67 -21.35
C GLU A 169 -20.80 -8.68 -21.46
N GLU A 170 -21.29 -8.89 -22.68
CA GLU A 170 -22.41 -9.79 -22.98
C GLU A 170 -22.11 -11.21 -22.42
N HIS A 171 -23.08 -11.76 -21.67
CA HIS A 171 -23.00 -13.03 -20.91
C HIS A 171 -22.24 -12.98 -19.57
N TYR A 172 -21.64 -11.85 -19.19
CA TYR A 172 -20.94 -11.66 -17.91
C TYR A 172 -21.56 -10.58 -17.02
N ASP A 173 -22.63 -9.93 -17.47
CA ASP A 173 -23.34 -8.80 -16.86
C ASP A 173 -24.34 -9.18 -15.75
N SER A 174 -24.41 -10.46 -15.37
CA SER A 174 -25.38 -10.91 -14.37
C SER A 174 -25.06 -10.35 -12.97
N PRO A 175 -26.01 -9.65 -12.30
CA PRO A 175 -25.78 -9.10 -10.96
C PRO A 175 -25.54 -10.19 -9.91
N ALA A 176 -26.11 -11.38 -10.11
CA ALA A 176 -25.87 -12.53 -9.24
C ALA A 176 -24.41 -13.02 -9.32
N HIS A 177 -23.74 -12.81 -10.47
CA HIS A 177 -22.36 -13.21 -10.66
C HIS A 177 -21.41 -12.29 -9.88
N ILE A 178 -21.68 -10.97 -9.92
CA ILE A 178 -20.94 -9.96 -9.14
C ILE A 178 -21.12 -10.21 -7.64
N GLN A 179 -22.34 -10.48 -7.19
CA GLN A 179 -22.61 -10.77 -5.78
C GLN A 179 -21.83 -11.99 -5.28
N ARG A 180 -21.80 -13.09 -6.04
CA ARG A 180 -21.02 -14.29 -5.70
C ARG A 180 -19.52 -14.01 -5.62
N PHE A 181 -18.99 -13.14 -6.48
CA PHE A 181 -17.58 -12.76 -6.40
C PHE A 181 -17.30 -11.94 -5.12
N ASN A 182 -18.19 -11.02 -4.77
CA ASN A 182 -18.09 -10.27 -3.51
C ASN A 182 -18.12 -11.21 -2.28
N GLU A 183 -19.00 -12.22 -2.27
CA GLU A 183 -19.03 -13.24 -1.19
C GLU A 183 -17.70 -14.00 -1.08
N VAL A 184 -17.04 -14.29 -2.22
CA VAL A 184 -15.71 -14.93 -2.20
C VAL A 184 -14.67 -14.00 -1.58
N MET A 185 -14.67 -12.71 -1.95
CA MET A 185 -13.75 -11.72 -1.36
C MET A 185 -13.98 -11.59 0.15
N GLU A 186 -15.24 -11.42 0.58
CA GLU A 186 -15.61 -11.33 2.00
C GLU A 186 -15.25 -12.58 2.80
N SER A 187 -15.29 -13.76 2.17
CA SER A 187 -14.91 -15.02 2.84
C SER A 187 -13.41 -15.20 2.99
N TYR A 188 -12.61 -14.58 2.13
CA TYR A 188 -11.18 -14.81 2.05
C TYR A 188 -10.38 -13.75 2.80
N PHE A 189 -10.72 -12.48 2.61
CA PHE A 189 -10.06 -11.38 3.29
C PHE A 189 -10.69 -11.18 4.66
N SER A 190 -9.86 -11.06 5.69
CA SER A 190 -10.35 -10.92 7.06
C SER A 190 -10.84 -9.50 7.30
N ILE A 191 -10.24 -8.53 6.63
CA ILE A 191 -10.76 -7.17 6.59
C ILE A 191 -12.00 -7.15 5.69
N ARG A 192 -13.14 -6.84 6.30
CA ARG A 192 -14.40 -6.69 5.58
C ARG A 192 -14.49 -5.27 5.04
N PHE A 193 -14.86 -5.16 3.76
CA PHE A 193 -15.07 -3.86 3.14
C PHE A 193 -16.44 -3.77 2.53
N ARG A 194 -17.04 -2.58 2.65
CA ARG A 194 -18.23 -2.21 1.90
C ARG A 194 -17.85 -1.25 0.78
N ILE A 195 -18.16 -1.64 -0.46
CA ILE A 195 -17.95 -0.80 -1.63
C ILE A 195 -19.15 0.14 -1.76
N HIS A 196 -18.91 1.44 -1.61
CA HIS A 196 -19.94 2.46 -1.83
C HIS A 196 -19.88 2.96 -3.28
N ARG A 197 -21.01 2.88 -3.99
CA ARG A 197 -21.13 3.22 -5.43
C ARG A 197 -21.02 4.72 -5.77
N SER A 198 -20.66 5.59 -4.83
CA SER A 198 -20.27 6.97 -5.14
C SER A 198 -18.83 7.00 -5.66
N GLU A 199 -18.66 6.36 -6.81
CA GLU A 199 -17.54 6.39 -7.76
C GLU A 199 -16.13 5.95 -7.36
N SER A 200 -15.71 5.91 -6.08
CA SER A 200 -14.35 5.41 -5.70
C SER A 200 -14.11 5.35 -4.18
N MET A 201 -14.91 4.61 -3.41
CA MET A 201 -14.73 4.55 -1.95
C MET A 201 -14.87 3.13 -1.39
N LEU A 202 -13.85 2.71 -0.64
CA LEU A 202 -13.86 1.50 0.18
C LEU A 202 -13.94 1.87 1.65
N HIS A 203 -14.91 1.29 2.34
CA HIS A 203 -15.06 1.43 3.79
C HIS A 203 -14.63 0.14 4.48
N VAL A 204 -13.72 0.21 5.45
CA VAL A 204 -13.31 -0.94 6.30
C VAL A 204 -14.27 -1.06 7.47
N GLU A 205 -14.80 -2.25 7.72
CA GLU A 205 -15.53 -2.54 8.96
C GLU A 205 -14.57 -3.02 10.05
N GLU A 206 -14.67 -2.46 11.27
CA GLU A 206 -13.97 -2.99 12.44
C GLU A 206 -14.69 -4.24 12.98
N ASP A 207 -13.93 -5.30 13.28
CA ASP A 207 -14.44 -6.48 13.99
C ASP A 207 -14.95 -6.04 15.38
N GLN A 208 -16.27 -5.96 15.56
CA GLN A 208 -16.93 -5.75 16.85
C GLN A 208 -16.84 -6.99 17.75
#